data_AF-A0A848NS93-F1
#
_entry.id   AF-A0A848NS93-F1
#
_cell.length_a   1.000
_cell.length_b   1.000
_cell.length_c   1.000
_cell.angle_alpha   90.00
_cell.angle_beta   90.00
_cell.angle_gamma   90.00
#
_symmetry.space_group_name_H-M   'P 1'
#
loop_
_entity.id
_entity.type
_entity.pdbx_description
1 polymer ?
#
loop_
_entity_poly.entity_id
_entity_poly.type
_entity_poly.pdbx_seq_one_letter_code
_entity_poly.pdbx_strand_id
1 'polypeptide(L)'
;MLSNLKVRTGLMLAQLAVAVAALVAIALGWNSMRSNAEAINALDSLSVQQSNLVKDSYVQMLRATIRADIAAAQRAAGDKAGAAENTRIVQQLLAEAKTKLESFKAIPKNTEIGRAAEGQLLASFNGFAEGLQAMLGALDRGDHDQYTILNNTKTSTAIVALAERLSAFTSDTHAHIQAQIPPYSPTSQLPT
;
A
#
# COMPACT_ATOMS: atom_id res chain seq x y z
N MET A 1 68.08 -15.31 -28.52
CA MET A 1 66.68 -15.34 -29.03
C MET A 1 65.65 -15.58 -27.91
N LEU A 2 65.83 -14.99 -26.71
CA LEU A 2 64.94 -15.19 -25.54
C LEU A 2 64.12 -13.94 -25.15
N SER A 3 64.16 -12.87 -25.95
CA SER A 3 63.41 -11.63 -25.66
C SER A 3 61.98 -11.61 -26.20
N ASN A 4 61.66 -12.42 -27.23
CA ASN A 4 60.32 -12.45 -27.83
C ASN A 4 59.32 -13.38 -27.11
N LEU A 5 59.79 -14.23 -26.18
CA LEU A 5 58.89 -15.04 -25.35
C LEU A 5 58.25 -14.21 -24.22
N LYS A 6 58.98 -13.27 -23.61
CA LYS A 6 58.48 -12.44 -22.48
C LYS A 6 57.30 -11.55 -22.86
N VAL A 7 57.31 -10.96 -24.05
CA VAL A 7 56.22 -10.07 -24.50
C VAL A 7 54.96 -10.87 -24.83
N ARG A 8 55.11 -12.04 -25.47
CA ARG A 8 53.98 -12.88 -25.89
C ARG A 8 53.33 -13.61 -24.70
N THR A 9 54.12 -14.03 -23.71
CA THR A 9 53.61 -14.62 -22.45
C THR A 9 52.99 -13.56 -21.53
N GLY A 10 53.56 -12.34 -21.49
CA GLY A 10 52.97 -11.22 -20.74
C GLY A 10 51.64 -10.74 -21.31
N LEU A 11 51.51 -10.69 -22.65
CA LEU A 11 50.25 -10.35 -23.33
C LEU A 11 49.17 -11.42 -23.09
N MET A 12 49.51 -12.71 -23.14
CA MET A 12 48.60 -13.82 -22.84
C MET A 12 48.10 -13.78 -21.39
N LEU A 13 48.96 -13.42 -20.42
CA LEU A 13 48.59 -13.22 -19.02
C LEU A 13 47.65 -12.03 -18.83
N ALA A 14 47.89 -10.93 -19.53
CA ALA A 14 46.99 -9.77 -19.49
C ALA A 14 45.60 -10.11 -20.07
N GLN A 15 45.56 -10.85 -21.19
CA GLN A 15 44.30 -11.31 -21.79
C GLN A 15 43.54 -12.27 -20.86
N LEU A 16 44.25 -13.17 -20.19
CA LEU A 16 43.67 -14.06 -19.18
C LEU A 16 43.07 -13.25 -18.01
N ALA A 17 43.79 -12.24 -17.52
CA ALA A 17 43.30 -11.38 -16.45
C ALA A 17 42.03 -10.61 -16.85
N VAL A 18 41.97 -10.09 -18.08
CA VAL A 18 40.78 -9.43 -18.63
C VAL A 18 39.61 -10.41 -18.80
N ALA A 19 39.88 -11.64 -19.28
CA ALA A 19 38.86 -12.67 -19.42
C ALA A 19 38.28 -13.10 -18.06
N VAL A 20 39.13 -13.23 -17.03
CA VAL A 20 38.69 -13.54 -15.66
C VAL A 20 37.91 -12.37 -15.06
N ALA A 21 38.34 -11.13 -15.25
CA ALA A 21 37.59 -9.95 -14.82
C ALA A 21 36.23 -9.86 -15.52
N ALA A 22 36.14 -10.19 -16.81
CA ALA A 22 34.88 -10.25 -17.55
C ALA A 22 33.97 -11.37 -17.01
N LEU A 23 34.49 -12.56 -16.70
CA LEU A 23 33.71 -13.64 -16.10
C LEU A 23 33.19 -13.28 -14.71
N VAL A 24 33.99 -12.59 -13.90
CA VAL A 24 33.56 -12.06 -12.60
C VAL A 24 32.48 -10.98 -12.78
N ALA A 25 32.65 -10.07 -13.75
CA ALA A 25 31.65 -9.06 -14.06
C ALA A 25 30.33 -9.68 -14.56
N ILE A 26 30.38 -10.76 -15.35
CA ILE A 26 29.21 -11.51 -15.82
C ILE A 26 28.53 -12.24 -14.65
N ALA A 27 29.29 -12.88 -13.76
CA ALA A 27 28.74 -13.57 -12.60
C ALA A 27 28.09 -12.60 -11.59
N LEU A 28 28.75 -11.46 -11.32
CA LEU A 28 28.19 -10.38 -10.51
C LEU A 28 26.98 -9.74 -11.20
N GLY A 29 27.02 -9.58 -12.53
CA GLY A 29 25.90 -9.12 -13.34
C GLY A 29 24.68 -10.04 -13.25
N TRP A 30 24.89 -11.37 -13.26
CA TRP A 30 23.83 -12.36 -13.11
C TRP A 30 23.23 -12.38 -11.70
N ASN A 31 24.07 -12.29 -10.67
CA ASN A 31 23.63 -12.21 -9.28
C ASN A 31 22.83 -10.91 -9.03
N SER A 32 23.27 -9.80 -9.63
CA SER A 32 22.59 -8.51 -9.56
C SER A 32 21.26 -8.52 -10.34
N MET A 33 21.22 -9.08 -11.55
CA MET A 33 19.96 -9.23 -12.33
C MET A 33 18.93 -10.13 -11.64
N ARG A 34 19.36 -11.24 -11.04
CA ARG A 34 18.46 -12.15 -10.33
C ARG A 34 17.95 -11.54 -9.02
N SER A 35 18.83 -10.91 -8.24
CA SER A 35 18.49 -10.12 -7.05
C SER A 35 17.50 -9.00 -7.38
N ASN A 36 17.69 -8.29 -8.50
CA ASN A 36 16.81 -7.19 -8.90
C ASN A 36 15.45 -7.69 -9.38
N ALA A 37 15.38 -8.80 -10.12
CA ALA A 37 14.11 -9.39 -10.54
C ALA A 37 13.30 -9.94 -9.36
N GLU A 38 13.96 -10.55 -8.38
CA GLU A 38 13.31 -11.03 -7.14
C GLU A 38 12.88 -9.86 -6.24
N ALA A 39 13.68 -8.79 -6.14
CA ALA A 39 13.33 -7.59 -5.39
C ALA A 39 12.17 -6.82 -6.03
N ILE A 40 12.12 -6.69 -7.36
CA ILE A 40 11.03 -6.01 -8.08
C ILE A 40 9.72 -6.79 -7.93
N ASN A 41 9.74 -8.11 -8.10
CA ASN A 41 8.55 -8.94 -7.90
C ASN A 41 8.07 -8.94 -6.44
N ALA A 42 8.99 -8.93 -5.47
CA ALA A 42 8.65 -8.79 -4.06
C ALA A 42 8.06 -7.41 -3.74
N LEU A 43 8.61 -6.34 -4.32
CA LEU A 43 8.11 -4.98 -4.15
C LEU A 43 6.72 -4.79 -4.75
N ASP A 44 6.46 -5.35 -5.93
CA ASP A 44 5.15 -5.31 -6.58
C ASP A 44 4.10 -6.07 -5.75
N SER A 45 4.41 -7.30 -5.33
CA SER A 45 3.53 -8.11 -4.47
C SER A 45 3.21 -7.41 -3.14
N LEU A 46 4.23 -6.80 -2.50
CA LEU A 46 4.08 -6.08 -1.24
C LEU A 46 3.21 -4.83 -1.39
N SER A 47 3.41 -4.09 -2.48
CA SER A 47 2.68 -2.87 -2.82
C SER A 47 1.21 -3.14 -3.11
N VAL A 48 0.92 -4.21 -3.85
CA VAL A 48 -0.45 -4.67 -4.13
C VAL A 48 -1.13 -5.14 -2.84
N GLN A 49 -0.44 -5.92 -2.00
CA GLN A 49 -1.00 -6.39 -0.73
C GLN A 49 -1.33 -5.23 0.22
N GLN A 50 -0.42 -4.27 0.37
CA GLN A 50 -0.64 -3.05 1.15
C GLN A 50 -1.84 -2.25 0.63
N SER A 51 -1.92 -2.04 -0.68
CA SER A 51 -3.02 -1.30 -1.31
C SER A 51 -4.38 -1.99 -1.11
N ASN A 52 -4.43 -3.31 -1.23
CA ASN A 52 -5.67 -4.08 -1.03
C ASN A 52 -6.15 -4.02 0.43
N LEU A 53 -5.24 -4.13 1.41
CA LEU A 53 -5.61 -4.04 2.83
C LEU A 53 -6.27 -2.70 3.17
N VAL A 54 -5.72 -1.60 2.66
CA VAL A 54 -6.27 -0.25 2.92
C VAL A 54 -7.60 -0.05 2.18
N LYS A 55 -7.71 -0.50 0.92
CA LYS A 55 -8.96 -0.47 0.14
C LYS A 55 -10.07 -1.27 0.81
N ASP A 56 -9.77 -2.49 1.24
CA ASP A 56 -10.73 -3.36 1.91
C ASP A 56 -11.20 -2.77 3.25
N SER A 57 -10.27 -2.14 3.98
CA SER A 57 -10.59 -1.46 5.23
C SER A 57 -11.51 -0.25 4.97
N TYR A 58 -11.22 0.56 3.96
CA TYR A 58 -12.08 1.68 3.54
C TYR A 58 -13.49 1.22 3.16
N VAL A 59 -13.63 0.18 2.35
CA VAL A 59 -14.93 -0.39 1.94
C VAL A 59 -15.72 -0.89 3.15
N GLN A 60 -15.06 -1.54 4.11
CA GLN A 60 -15.71 -1.97 5.35
C GLN A 60 -16.24 -0.80 6.17
N MET A 61 -15.49 0.30 6.27
CA MET A 61 -15.95 1.48 6.98
C MET A 61 -17.13 2.16 6.27
N LEU A 62 -17.13 2.25 4.94
CA LEU A 62 -18.30 2.75 4.19
C LEU A 62 -19.54 1.90 4.47
N ARG A 63 -19.38 0.57 4.48
CA ARG A 63 -20.46 -0.36 4.85
C ARG A 63 -20.95 -0.11 6.28
N ALA A 64 -20.04 0.21 7.19
CA ALA A 64 -20.35 0.53 8.57
C ALA A 64 -21.16 1.84 8.67
N THR A 65 -20.81 2.88 7.90
CA THR A 65 -21.61 4.12 7.83
C THR A 65 -23.04 3.84 7.33
N ILE A 66 -23.20 3.09 6.25
CA ILE A 66 -24.52 2.72 5.71
C ILE A 66 -25.35 1.96 6.76
N ARG A 67 -24.71 1.04 7.51
CA ARG A 67 -25.38 0.31 8.59
C ARG A 67 -25.77 1.21 9.76
N ALA A 68 -24.97 2.23 10.08
CA ALA A 68 -25.32 3.26 11.05
C ALA A 68 -26.53 4.08 10.59
N ASP A 69 -26.61 4.44 9.31
CA ASP A 69 -27.76 5.16 8.74
C ASP A 69 -29.05 4.33 8.80
N ILE A 70 -28.95 3.02 8.51
CA ILE A 70 -30.07 2.08 8.66
C ILE A 70 -30.49 2.00 10.13
N ALA A 71 -29.54 1.90 11.07
CA ALA A 71 -29.86 1.87 12.50
C ALA A 71 -30.56 3.17 12.95
N ALA A 72 -30.12 4.32 12.45
CA ALA A 72 -30.74 5.62 12.72
C ALA A 72 -32.20 5.65 12.24
N ALA A 73 -32.45 5.22 10.99
CA ALA A 73 -33.77 5.15 10.41
C ALA A 73 -34.69 4.17 11.15
N GLN A 74 -34.18 3.00 11.56
CA GLN A 74 -34.92 2.01 12.33
C GLN A 74 -35.30 2.53 13.73
N ARG A 75 -34.39 3.23 14.42
CA ARG A 75 -34.73 3.89 15.71
C ARG A 75 -35.84 4.92 15.52
N ALA A 76 -35.76 5.74 14.47
CA ALA A 76 -36.80 6.74 14.17
C ALA A 76 -38.15 6.09 13.86
N ALA A 77 -38.15 4.92 13.20
CA ALA A 77 -39.35 4.12 12.93
C ALA A 77 -39.84 3.29 14.15
N GLY A 78 -39.12 3.31 15.28
CA GLY A 78 -39.45 2.53 16.48
C GLY A 78 -38.96 1.08 16.47
N ASP A 79 -38.27 0.63 15.43
CA ASP A 79 -37.65 -0.70 15.32
C ASP A 79 -36.34 -0.77 16.13
N LYS A 80 -36.48 -0.91 17.45
CA LYS A 80 -35.34 -0.98 18.37
C LYS A 80 -34.48 -2.23 18.16
N ALA A 81 -35.08 -3.36 17.78
CA ALA A 81 -34.36 -4.62 17.61
C ALA A 81 -33.50 -4.59 16.35
N GLY A 82 -34.06 -4.14 15.23
CA GLY A 82 -33.31 -3.97 13.98
C GLY A 82 -32.20 -2.93 14.14
N ALA A 83 -32.47 -1.82 14.83
CA ALA A 83 -31.45 -0.82 15.11
C ALA A 83 -30.28 -1.37 15.96
N ALA A 84 -30.57 -2.13 17.01
CA ALA A 84 -29.54 -2.73 17.85
C ALA A 84 -28.66 -3.71 17.08
N GLU A 85 -29.26 -4.54 16.21
CA GLU A 85 -28.50 -5.46 15.37
C GLU A 85 -27.62 -4.71 14.36
N ASN A 86 -28.13 -3.66 13.72
CA ASN A 86 -27.31 -2.85 12.82
C ASN A 86 -26.16 -2.16 13.57
N THR A 87 -26.39 -1.59 14.76
CA THR A 87 -25.32 -1.05 15.61
C THR A 87 -24.24 -2.09 15.93
N ARG A 88 -24.64 -3.33 16.26
CA ARG A 88 -23.68 -4.43 16.50
C ARG A 88 -22.86 -4.74 15.25
N ILE A 89 -23.48 -4.77 14.07
CA ILE A 89 -22.79 -4.96 12.79
C ILE A 89 -21.79 -3.83 12.51
N VAL A 90 -22.15 -2.57 12.80
CA VAL A 90 -21.22 -1.43 12.66
C VAL A 90 -19.97 -1.65 13.50
N GLN A 91 -20.12 -2.04 14.76
CA GLN A 91 -18.99 -2.30 15.66
C GLN A 91 -18.10 -3.44 15.16
N GLN A 92 -18.70 -4.51 14.63
CA GLN A 92 -17.96 -5.63 14.03
C GLN A 92 -17.14 -5.16 12.81
N LEU A 93 -17.76 -4.42 11.88
CA LEU A 93 -17.07 -3.90 10.70
C LEU A 93 -15.91 -2.95 11.08
N LEU A 94 -16.10 -2.14 12.12
CA LEU A 94 -15.04 -1.26 12.63
C LEU A 94 -13.86 -2.06 13.20
N ALA A 95 -14.13 -3.15 13.93
CA ALA A 95 -13.09 -4.02 14.47
C ALA A 95 -12.32 -4.78 13.37
N GLU A 96 -13.03 -5.26 12.35
CA GLU A 96 -12.42 -5.90 11.17
C GLU A 96 -11.54 -4.91 10.39
N ALA A 97 -12.03 -3.69 10.16
CA ALA A 97 -11.29 -2.64 9.47
C ALA A 97 -10.01 -2.25 10.23
N LYS A 98 -10.09 -2.14 11.56
CA LYS A 98 -8.91 -1.92 12.43
C LYS A 98 -7.89 -3.06 12.32
N THR A 99 -8.35 -4.31 12.34
CA THR A 99 -7.47 -5.48 12.16
C THR A 99 -6.71 -5.41 10.84
N LYS A 100 -7.39 -5.07 9.73
CA LYS A 100 -6.74 -4.90 8.42
C LYS A 100 -5.72 -3.78 8.41
N LEU A 101 -5.99 -2.68 9.13
CA LEU A 101 -5.05 -1.58 9.25
C LEU A 101 -3.81 -1.95 10.06
N GLU A 102 -3.96 -2.74 11.11
CA GLU A 102 -2.82 -3.28 11.86
C GLU A 102 -1.98 -4.22 10.98
N SER A 103 -2.62 -5.06 10.16
CA SER A 103 -1.90 -5.83 9.14
C SER A 103 -1.15 -4.95 8.14
N PHE A 104 -1.75 -3.82 7.71
CA PHE A 104 -1.07 -2.85 6.85
C PHE A 104 0.16 -2.23 7.53
N LYS A 105 0.08 -1.87 8.82
CA LYS A 105 1.19 -1.34 9.62
C LYS A 105 2.33 -2.34 9.79
N ALA A 106 2.00 -3.63 9.92
CA ALA A 106 2.99 -4.68 10.11
C ALA A 106 3.87 -4.92 8.87
N ILE A 107 3.43 -4.48 7.69
CA ILE A 107 4.21 -4.62 6.46
C ILE A 107 5.33 -3.55 6.43
N PRO A 108 6.62 -3.92 6.34
CA PRO A 108 7.73 -2.98 6.35
C PRO A 108 7.63 -1.92 5.24
N LYS A 109 7.81 -0.65 5.60
CA LYS A 109 7.89 0.47 4.65
C LYS A 109 9.34 0.88 4.46
N ASN A 110 9.95 0.38 3.38
CA ASN A 110 11.38 0.57 3.12
C ASN A 110 11.72 1.94 2.49
N THR A 111 10.71 2.79 2.27
CA THR A 111 10.88 4.13 1.66
C THR A 111 10.31 5.22 2.56
N GLU A 112 10.92 6.41 2.54
CA GLU A 112 10.43 7.59 3.27
C GLU A 112 9.03 8.00 2.78
N ILE A 113 8.81 7.92 1.46
CA ILE A 113 7.52 8.18 0.81
C ILE A 113 6.46 7.20 1.34
N GLY A 114 6.77 5.91 1.43
CA GLY A 114 5.87 4.89 1.97
C GLY A 114 5.54 5.12 3.44
N ARG A 115 6.51 5.55 4.27
CA ARG A 115 6.28 5.88 5.68
C ARG A 115 5.41 7.14 5.85
N ALA A 116 5.64 8.18 5.05
CA ALA A 116 4.82 9.39 5.09
C ALA A 116 3.37 9.12 4.66
N ALA A 117 3.17 8.34 3.58
CA ALA A 117 1.86 7.97 3.11
C ALA A 117 1.11 7.04 4.09
N GLU A 118 1.83 6.12 4.74
CA GLU A 118 1.31 5.31 5.85
C GLU A 118 0.81 6.19 7.00
N GLY A 119 1.61 7.13 7.49
CA GLY A 119 1.20 8.03 8.57
C GLY A 119 -0.07 8.83 8.25
N GLN A 120 -0.19 9.31 7.00
CA GLN A 120 -1.37 10.04 6.54
C GLN A 120 -2.60 9.13 6.43
N LEU A 121 -2.46 7.92 5.88
CA LEU A 121 -3.54 6.94 5.78
C LEU A 121 -4.06 6.53 7.17
N LEU A 122 -3.15 6.29 8.12
CA LEU A 122 -3.49 5.97 9.50
C LEU A 122 -4.25 7.11 10.18
N ALA A 123 -3.78 8.34 10.01
CA ALA A 123 -4.46 9.51 10.57
C ALA A 123 -5.87 9.68 9.99
N SER A 124 -6.04 9.57 8.67
CA SER A 124 -7.35 9.67 8.01
C SER A 124 -8.29 8.53 8.42
N PHE A 125 -7.79 7.30 8.53
CA PHE A 125 -8.56 6.16 9.03
C PHE A 125 -9.05 6.40 10.46
N ASN A 126 -8.17 6.85 11.35
CA ASN A 126 -8.53 7.13 12.74
C ASN A 126 -9.59 8.24 12.83
N GLY A 127 -9.45 9.31 12.04
CA GLY A 127 -10.45 10.37 11.96
C GLY A 127 -11.84 9.86 11.54
N PHE A 128 -11.89 8.94 10.57
CA PHE A 128 -13.15 8.32 10.15
C PHE A 128 -13.69 7.38 11.24
N ALA A 129 -12.83 6.56 11.87
CA ALA A 129 -13.23 5.65 12.94
C ALA A 129 -13.82 6.40 14.14
N GLU A 130 -13.22 7.53 14.53
CA GLU A 130 -13.74 8.43 15.55
C GLU A 130 -15.07 9.06 15.17
N GLY A 131 -15.22 9.51 13.91
CA GLY A 131 -16.48 10.06 13.40
C GLY A 131 -17.61 9.04 13.50
N LEU A 132 -17.35 7.80 13.06
CA LEU A 132 -18.31 6.71 13.14
C LEU A 132 -18.66 6.32 14.58
N GLN A 133 -17.67 6.29 15.50
CA GLN A 133 -17.95 6.06 16.93
C GLN A 133 -18.76 7.19 17.55
N ALA A 134 -18.50 8.45 17.19
CA ALA A 134 -19.29 9.58 17.67
C ALA A 134 -20.75 9.49 17.19
N MET A 135 -20.97 9.08 15.93
CA MET A 135 -22.30 8.81 15.39
C MET A 135 -23.03 7.73 16.18
N LEU A 136 -22.39 6.59 16.45
CA LEU A 136 -22.98 5.54 17.28
C LEU A 136 -23.33 6.03 18.68
N GLY A 137 -22.46 6.82 19.31
CA GLY A 137 -22.73 7.43 20.61
C GLY A 137 -23.94 8.38 20.59
N ALA A 138 -24.14 9.14 19.50
CA ALA A 138 -25.34 9.96 19.32
C ALA A 138 -26.60 9.10 19.18
N LEU A 139 -26.55 8.03 18.38
CA LEU A 139 -27.66 7.08 18.25
C LEU A 139 -28.04 6.43 19.58
N ASP A 140 -27.06 6.06 20.39
CA ASP A 140 -27.31 5.42 21.69
C ASP A 140 -28.00 6.35 22.68
N ARG A 141 -27.69 7.66 22.62
CA ARG A 141 -28.40 8.69 23.39
C ARG A 141 -29.76 9.08 22.81
N GLY A 142 -30.12 8.58 21.62
CA GLY A 142 -31.32 8.99 20.90
C GLY A 142 -31.24 10.40 20.31
N ASP A 143 -30.03 10.94 20.18
CA ASP A 143 -29.76 12.30 19.71
C ASP A 143 -29.61 12.31 18.19
N HIS A 144 -30.75 12.35 17.50
CA HIS A 144 -30.82 12.26 16.04
C HIS A 144 -30.25 13.49 15.32
N ASP A 145 -30.40 14.67 15.91
CA ASP A 145 -29.87 15.91 15.35
C ASP A 145 -28.34 15.88 15.38
N GLN A 146 -27.75 15.49 16.52
CA GLN A 146 -26.31 15.34 16.63
C GLN A 146 -25.77 14.23 15.73
N TYR A 147 -26.51 13.12 15.57
CA TYR A 147 -26.16 12.08 14.60
C TYR A 147 -26.03 12.66 13.19
N THR A 148 -27.04 13.42 12.75
CA THR A 148 -27.11 14.00 11.42
C THR A 148 -25.99 15.02 11.19
N ILE A 149 -25.71 15.87 12.18
CA ILE A 149 -24.59 16.82 12.15
C ILE A 149 -23.27 16.08 11.99
N LEU A 150 -23.02 15.04 12.80
CA LEU A 150 -21.78 14.26 12.75
C LEU A 150 -21.60 13.55 11.41
N ASN A 151 -22.68 12.98 10.87
CA ASN A 151 -22.66 12.31 9.57
C ASN A 151 -22.28 13.29 8.44
N ASN A 152 -22.97 14.43 8.38
CA ASN A 152 -22.84 15.41 7.30
C ASN A 152 -21.57 16.29 7.40
N THR A 153 -20.88 16.26 8.54
CA THR A 153 -19.66 17.06 8.75
C THR A 153 -18.46 16.17 9.03
N LYS A 154 -18.13 15.90 10.29
CA LYS A 154 -16.92 15.19 10.73
C LYS A 154 -16.72 13.89 9.97
N THR A 155 -17.74 13.05 9.88
CA THR A 155 -17.64 11.73 9.25
C THR A 155 -17.53 11.84 7.72
N SER A 156 -18.38 12.64 7.08
CA SER A 156 -18.30 12.86 5.62
C SER A 156 -16.95 13.45 5.19
N THR A 157 -16.42 14.43 5.92
CA THR A 157 -15.09 15.00 5.66
C THR A 157 -14.00 13.93 5.82
N ALA A 158 -14.09 13.08 6.85
CA ALA A 158 -13.12 12.01 7.05
C ALA A 158 -13.18 10.92 5.97
N ILE A 159 -14.38 10.60 5.47
CA ILE A 159 -14.59 9.69 4.33
C ILE A 159 -13.88 10.22 3.08
N VAL A 160 -14.08 11.50 2.75
CA VAL A 160 -13.46 12.15 1.58
C VAL A 160 -11.95 12.19 1.75
N ALA A 161 -11.45 12.62 2.91
CA ALA A 161 -10.02 12.69 3.18
C ALA A 161 -9.35 11.32 3.04
N LEU A 162 -9.96 10.24 3.57
CA LEU A 162 -9.39 8.90 3.44
C LEU A 162 -9.41 8.41 1.98
N ALA A 163 -10.46 8.71 1.22
CA ALA A 163 -10.54 8.37 -0.21
C ALA A 163 -9.43 9.06 -1.02
N GLU A 164 -9.20 10.36 -0.78
CA GLU A 164 -8.12 11.14 -1.41
C GLU A 164 -6.75 10.55 -1.09
N ARG A 165 -6.48 10.25 0.18
CA ARG A 165 -5.20 9.65 0.61
C ARG A 165 -4.99 8.26 0.04
N LEU A 166 -6.05 7.46 -0.07
CA LEU A 166 -5.99 6.13 -0.70
C LEU A 166 -5.69 6.21 -2.19
N SER A 167 -6.29 7.17 -2.88
CA SER A 167 -6.00 7.47 -4.28
C SER A 167 -4.54 7.88 -4.48
N ALA A 168 -4.07 8.82 -3.67
CA ALA A 168 -2.67 9.28 -3.68
C ALA A 168 -1.69 8.13 -3.41
N PHE A 169 -1.93 7.33 -2.37
CA PHE A 169 -1.09 6.18 -2.04
C PHE A 169 -1.01 5.17 -3.19
N THR A 170 -2.14 4.87 -3.84
CA THR A 170 -2.16 3.95 -4.98
C THR A 170 -1.40 4.52 -6.18
N SER A 171 -1.54 5.83 -6.44
CA SER A 171 -0.85 6.52 -7.54
C SER A 171 0.66 6.59 -7.33
N ASP A 172 1.10 6.97 -6.12
CA ASP A 172 2.52 7.06 -5.75
C ASP A 172 3.19 5.69 -5.79
N THR A 173 2.49 4.66 -5.33
CA THR A 173 2.97 3.28 -5.37
C THR A 173 3.20 2.82 -6.81
N HIS A 174 2.26 3.11 -7.71
CA HIS A 174 2.38 2.77 -9.13
C HIS A 174 3.51 3.55 -9.83
N ALA A 175 3.65 4.85 -9.54
CA ALA A 175 4.74 5.67 -10.08
C ALA A 175 6.11 5.19 -9.59
N HIS A 176 6.22 4.80 -8.32
CA HIS A 176 7.46 4.27 -7.76
C HIS A 176 7.88 2.94 -8.41
N ILE A 177 6.92 2.04 -8.66
CA ILE A 177 7.15 0.78 -9.38
C ILE A 177 7.65 1.07 -10.80
N GLN A 178 7.01 1.98 -11.55
CA GLN A 178 7.44 2.32 -12.91
C GLN A 178 8.84 2.92 -12.96
N ALA A 179 9.21 3.78 -12.01
CA ALA A 179 10.54 4.39 -11.95
C ALA A 179 11.67 3.37 -11.68
N GLN A 180 11.35 2.21 -11.12
CA GLN A 180 12.32 1.13 -10.87
C GLN A 180 12.47 0.17 -12.07
N ILE A 181 11.58 0.24 -13.07
CA ILE A 181 11.70 -0.51 -14.31
C ILE A 181 12.62 0.31 -15.25
N PRO A 182 13.82 -0.18 -15.61
CA PRO A 182 14.68 0.54 -16.54
C PRO A 182 13.97 0.72 -17.89
N PRO A 183 14.14 1.87 -18.59
CA PRO A 183 13.56 2.06 -19.90
C PRO A 183 14.08 0.97 -20.84
N TYR A 184 13.16 0.25 -21.50
CA TYR A 184 13.49 -0.70 -22.55
C TYR A 184 14.31 0.01 -23.62
N SER A 185 15.62 -0.26 -23.66
CA SER A 185 16.52 0.19 -24.72
C SER A 185 16.59 -0.93 -25.76
N PRO A 186 15.95 -0.78 -26.95
CA PRO A 186 16.13 -1.73 -28.03
C PRO A 186 17.50 -1.51 -28.66
N THR A 187 18.57 -1.95 -28.01
CA THR A 187 19.92 -1.95 -28.59
C THR A 187 20.46 -3.37 -28.69
N SER A 188 19.92 -4.12 -29.65
CA SER A 188 20.63 -5.22 -30.30
C SER A 188 19.78 -5.75 -31.46
N GLN A 189 19.83 -5.05 -32.61
CA GLN A 189 19.69 -5.73 -33.89
C GLN A 189 21.09 -6.06 -34.41
N LEU A 190 21.21 -7.28 -34.91
CA LEU A 190 22.41 -8.09 -35.09
C LEU A 190 23.45 -7.50 -36.05
N PRO A 191 24.74 -7.89 -35.93
CA PRO A 191 25.70 -7.70 -37.01
C PRO A 191 25.32 -8.60 -38.20
N THR A 192 25.12 -8.00 -39.37
CA THR A 192 25.18 -8.67 -40.68
C THR A 192 26.61 -8.92 -41.10
#